data_AF-A0A1J3CBE9-F1
#
_entry.id   AF-A0A1J3CBE9-F1
#
_cell.length_a   1.000
_cell.length_b   1.000
_cell.length_c   1.000
_cell.angle_alpha   90.00
_cell.angle_beta   90.00
_cell.angle_gamma   90.00
#
_symmetry.space_group_name_H-M   'P 1'
#
loop_
_entity.id
_entity.type
_entity.pdbx_description
1 polymer ?
#
loop_
_entity_poly.entity_id
_entity_poly.type
_entity_poly.pdbx_seq_one_letter_code
_entity_poly.pdbx_strand_id
1 'polypeptide(L)'
;EKLEKASSSSSPVNLSENIFNMVNTVLSRVALGKQFSGEKSIVNVKKMMRALIDASTVFPVGDYIPYLAWIDTIRGLDHKLEEAIKSHYEFLENVVRE
;
A
#
# COMPACT_ATOMS: atom_id res chain seq x y z
N GLU A 1 21.51 -6.97 11.68
CA GLU A 1 22.37 -5.77 11.77
C GLU A 1 21.67 -4.43 12.06
N LYS A 2 20.89 -3.82 11.15
CA LYS A 2 20.30 -2.47 11.39
C LYS A 2 19.34 -2.44 12.60
N LEU A 3 18.52 -3.48 12.75
CA LEU A 3 17.62 -3.68 13.91
C LEU A 3 18.39 -4.02 15.20
N GLU A 4 19.41 -4.86 15.13
CA GLU A 4 20.26 -5.18 16.30
C GLU A 4 21.01 -3.96 16.82
N LYS A 5 21.62 -3.17 15.94
CA LYS A 5 22.31 -1.92 16.32
C LYS A 5 21.35 -0.92 16.96
N ALA A 6 20.12 -0.82 16.45
CA ALA A 6 19.11 0.04 17.04
C ALA A 6 18.62 -0.45 18.41
N SER A 7 18.50 -1.78 18.58
CA SER A 7 18.19 -2.41 19.86
C SER A 7 19.28 -2.15 20.91
N SER A 8 20.55 -2.29 20.54
CA SER A 8 21.68 -2.05 21.45
C SER A 8 21.87 -0.58 21.82
N SER A 9 21.40 0.34 20.98
CA SER A 9 21.47 1.79 21.23
C SER A 9 20.16 2.40 21.75
N SER A 10 19.13 1.57 21.99
CA SER A 10 17.78 2.02 22.36
C SER A 10 17.21 3.11 21.44
N SER A 11 17.59 3.10 20.16
CA SER A 11 17.20 4.10 19.17
C SER A 11 15.80 3.79 18.63
N PRO A 12 14.91 4.79 18.46
CA PRO A 12 13.60 4.57 17.88
C PRO A 12 13.72 4.10 16.43
N VAL A 13 12.95 3.06 16.07
CA VAL A 13 12.98 2.46 14.73
C VAL A 13 11.57 2.42 14.14
N ASN A 14 11.44 2.82 12.87
CA ASN A 14 10.19 2.66 12.14
C ASN A 14 10.04 1.22 11.63
N LEU A 15 9.38 0.36 12.41
CA LEU A 15 9.14 -1.03 12.03
C LEU A 15 8.26 -1.15 10.78
N SER A 16 7.27 -0.26 10.62
CA SER A 16 6.39 -0.24 9.44
C SER A 16 7.20 -0.09 8.15
N GLU A 17 8.20 0.78 8.15
CA GLU A 17 9.09 0.97 7.01
C GLU A 17 10.03 -0.23 6.78
N ASN A 18 10.64 -0.77 7.84
CA ASN A 18 11.54 -1.90 7.70
C ASN A 18 10.83 -3.17 7.17
N ILE A 19 9.63 -3.46 7.69
CA ILE A 19 8.82 -4.60 7.25
C ILE A 19 8.41 -4.39 5.79
N PHE A 20 7.93 -3.19 5.44
CA PHE A 20 7.54 -2.87 4.07
C PHE A 20 8.71 -3.05 3.08
N ASN A 21 9.89 -2.54 3.43
CA ASN A 21 11.09 -2.67 2.60
C ASN A 21 11.50 -4.13 2.41
N MET A 22 11.38 -4.94 3.46
CA MET A 22 11.67 -6.38 3.40
C MET A 22 10.70 -7.09 2.45
N VAL A 23 9.39 -6.87 2.61
CA VAL A 23 8.35 -7.47 1.75
C VAL A 23 8.55 -7.04 0.30
N ASN A 24 8.76 -5.76 0.05
CA ASN A 24 9.00 -5.24 -1.29
C ASN A 24 10.26 -5.88 -1.92
N THR A 25 11.35 -6.01 -1.15
CA THR A 25 12.58 -6.65 -1.64
C THR A 25 12.36 -8.11 -2.02
N VAL A 26 11.67 -8.87 -1.17
CA VAL A 26 11.35 -10.29 -1.43
C VAL A 26 10.44 -10.42 -2.64
N LEU A 27 9.34 -9.65 -2.68
CA LEU A 27 8.37 -9.70 -3.77
C LEU A 27 8.99 -9.30 -5.10
N SER A 28 9.84 -8.26 -5.13
CA SER A 28 10.55 -7.83 -6.34
C SER A 28 11.50 -8.91 -6.83
N ARG A 29 12.25 -9.55 -5.92
CA ARG A 29 13.15 -10.65 -6.31
C ARG A 29 12.39 -11.85 -6.87
N VAL A 30 11.24 -12.17 -6.29
CA VAL A 30 10.41 -13.31 -6.74
C VAL A 30 9.69 -13.00 -8.06
N ALA A 31 9.08 -11.81 -8.18
CA ALA A 31 8.27 -11.44 -9.33
C ALA A 31 9.11 -10.99 -10.54
N LEU A 32 10.18 -10.23 -10.31
CA LEU A 32 10.99 -9.59 -11.35
C LEU A 32 12.37 -10.20 -11.52
N GLY A 33 12.83 -11.03 -10.56
CA GLY A 33 14.22 -11.50 -10.52
C GLY A 33 15.23 -10.42 -10.09
N LYS A 34 14.77 -9.20 -9.79
CA LYS A 34 15.59 -8.03 -9.48
C LYS A 34 15.14 -7.41 -8.16
N GLN A 35 16.05 -6.81 -7.40
CA GLN A 35 15.65 -6.02 -6.24
C GLN A 35 15.26 -4.60 -6.68
N PHE A 36 14.10 -4.09 -6.24
CA PHE A 36 13.75 -2.68 -6.40
C PHE A 36 14.71 -1.84 -5.53
N SER A 37 15.75 -1.29 -6.15
CA SER A 37 16.77 -0.48 -5.49
C SER A 37 16.49 1.01 -5.79
N GLY A 38 15.58 1.61 -5.01
CA GLY A 38 15.28 3.03 -5.14
C GLY A 38 14.32 3.51 -4.06
N GLU A 39 14.76 4.43 -3.21
CA GLU A 39 13.97 5.00 -2.11
C GLU A 39 12.68 5.64 -2.61
N LYS A 40 12.72 6.34 -3.76
CA LYS A 40 11.53 6.92 -4.40
C LYS A 40 10.51 5.87 -4.86
N SER A 41 10.95 4.74 -5.41
CA SER A 41 10.05 3.66 -5.83
C SER A 41 9.33 3.07 -4.62
N ILE A 42 10.09 2.71 -3.58
CA ILE A 42 9.55 2.12 -2.34
C ILE A 42 8.52 3.06 -1.68
N VAL A 43 8.81 4.36 -1.61
CA VAL A 43 7.87 5.36 -1.06
C VAL A 43 6.57 5.42 -1.86
N ASN A 44 6.65 5.33 -3.20
CA ASN A 44 5.47 5.32 -4.06
C ASN A 44 4.62 4.05 -3.84
N VAL A 45 5.23 2.86 -3.81
CA VAL A 45 4.50 1.61 -3.53
C VAL A 45 3.83 1.64 -2.16
N LYS A 46 4.52 2.17 -1.14
CA LYS A 46 3.98 2.29 0.22
C LYS A 46 2.77 3.22 0.27
N LYS A 47 2.83 4.36 -0.42
CA LYS A 47 1.72 5.31 -0.49
C LYS A 47 0.51 4.71 -1.19
N MET A 48 0.73 4.02 -2.30
CA MET A 48 -0.32 3.33 -3.05
C MET A 48 -0.98 2.22 -2.26
N MET A 49 -0.18 1.35 -1.62
CA MET A 49 -0.70 0.28 -0.74
C MET A 49 -1.52 0.84 0.41
N ARG A 50 -1.08 1.96 1.01
CA ARG A 50 -1.85 2.64 2.05
C ARG A 50 -3.17 3.17 1.53
N ALA A 51 -3.18 3.84 0.38
CA ALA A 51 -4.42 4.34 -0.23
C ALA A 51 -5.41 3.20 -0.52
N LEU A 52 -4.92 2.05 -0.99
CA LEU A 52 -5.76 0.88 -1.23
C LEU A 52 -6.34 0.30 0.08
N ILE A 53 -5.52 0.16 1.13
CA ILE A 53 -5.98 -0.31 2.44
C ILE A 53 -7.00 0.67 3.03
N ASP A 54 -6.73 1.97 2.96
CA ASP A 54 -7.62 3.01 3.49
C ASP A 54 -8.95 3.02 2.74
N ALA A 55 -8.95 2.80 1.42
CA ALA A 55 -10.18 2.68 0.63
C ALA A 55 -10.94 1.36 0.92
N SER A 56 -10.22 0.26 1.15
CA SER A 56 -10.80 -1.07 1.40
C SER A 56 -11.30 -1.25 2.83
N THR A 57 -10.84 -0.43 3.78
CA THR A 57 -11.24 -0.51 5.20
C THR A 57 -12.43 0.37 5.54
N VAL A 58 -12.97 1.12 4.58
CA VAL A 58 -14.18 1.90 4.83
C VAL A 58 -15.40 0.99 4.83
N PHE A 59 -16.27 1.18 5.81
CA PHE A 59 -17.56 0.50 5.92
C PHE A 59 -18.60 1.15 4.99
N PRO A 60 -19.03 0.48 3.91
CA PRO A 60 -20.09 0.98 3.04
C PRO A 60 -21.43 0.83 3.78
N VAL A 61 -22.14 1.93 4.01
CA VAL A 61 -23.42 1.91 4.74
C VAL A 61 -24.51 1.18 3.92
N GLY A 62 -24.44 1.29 2.60
CA GLY A 62 -25.33 0.63 1.64
C GLY A 62 -25.29 -0.90 1.72
N ASP A 63 -24.14 -1.47 2.07
CA ASP A 63 -23.98 -2.93 2.22
C ASP A 63 -24.76 -3.47 3.42
N TYR A 64 -25.00 -2.64 4.44
CA TYR A 64 -25.77 -3.00 5.63
C TYR A 64 -27.23 -2.51 5.57
N ILE A 65 -27.45 -1.33 4.98
CA ILE A 65 -28.75 -0.67 4.89
C ILE A 65 -28.94 -0.15 3.46
N PRO A 66 -29.56 -0.93 2.56
CA PRO A 66 -29.64 -0.59 1.12
C PRO A 66 -30.29 0.77 0.85
N TYR A 67 -31.24 1.19 1.68
CA TYR A 67 -31.90 2.50 1.54
C TYR A 67 -30.96 3.69 1.82
N LEU A 68 -29.84 3.47 2.52
CA LEU A 68 -28.84 4.48 2.84
C LEU A 68 -27.60 4.42 1.94
N ALA A 69 -27.63 3.63 0.86
CA ALA A 69 -26.51 3.51 -0.08
C ALA A 69 -26.08 4.85 -0.70
N TRP A 70 -26.99 5.82 -0.81
CA TRP A 70 -26.68 7.18 -1.27
C TRP A 70 -25.66 7.92 -0.39
N ILE A 71 -25.54 7.55 0.89
CA ILE A 71 -24.53 8.12 1.81
C ILE A 71 -23.13 7.75 1.33
N ASP A 72 -22.94 6.55 0.79
CA ASP A 72 -21.63 6.12 0.29
C ASP A 72 -21.24 6.89 -0.99
N THR A 73 -22.22 7.19 -1.84
CA THR A 73 -22.04 8.06 -3.01
C THR A 73 -21.66 9.50 -2.60
N ILE A 74 -22.31 10.08 -1.58
CA ILE A 74 -21.95 11.42 -1.08
C ILE A 74 -20.56 11.44 -0.44
N ARG A 75 -20.17 10.36 0.25
CA ARG A 75 -18.84 10.20 0.82
C ARG A 75 -17.75 10.06 -0.25
N GLY A 76 -18.14 9.88 -1.51
CA GLY A 76 -17.25 9.65 -2.64
C GLY A 76 -16.46 8.35 -2.49
N LEU A 77 -17.06 7.35 -1.81
CA LEU A 77 -16.37 6.10 -1.53
C LEU A 77 -16.04 5.34 -2.80
N ASP A 78 -16.98 5.29 -3.73
CA ASP A 78 -16.82 4.65 -5.04
C ASP A 78 -15.64 5.26 -5.80
N HIS A 79 -15.58 6.60 -5.88
CA HIS A 79 -14.48 7.31 -6.55
C HIS A 79 -13.13 7.06 -5.87
N LYS A 80 -13.06 7.10 -4.54
CA LYS A 80 -11.81 6.85 -3.79
C LYS A 80 -11.29 5.43 -4.00
N LEU A 81 -12.20 4.46 -4.03
CA LEU A 81 -11.86 3.07 -4.29
C LEU A 81 -11.38 2.89 -5.73
N GLU A 82 -12.08 3.47 -6.70
CA GLU A 82 -11.70 3.41 -8.12
C GLU A 82 -10.32 4.03 -8.36
N GLU A 83 -10.02 5.18 -7.76
CA GLU A 83 -8.71 5.83 -7.86
C GLU A 83 -7.59 4.98 -7.23
N ALA A 84 -7.84 4.40 -6.05
CA ALA A 84 -6.87 3.53 -5.38
C ALA A 84 -6.60 2.25 -6.18
N ILE A 85 -7.66 1.63 -6.73
CA ILE A 85 -7.56 0.45 -7.59
C ILE A 85 -6.79 0.78 -8.87
N LYS A 86 -7.12 1.89 -9.53
CA LYS A 86 -6.44 2.33 -10.75
C LYS A 86 -4.94 2.54 -10.52
N SER A 87 -4.57 3.25 -9.45
CA SER A 87 -3.16 3.44 -9.09
C SER A 87 -2.46 2.09 -8.87
N HIS A 88 -3.12 1.12 -8.24
CA HIS A 88 -2.58 -0.22 -8.03
C HIS A 88 -2.38 -1.00 -9.33
N TYR A 89 -3.34 -0.95 -10.26
CA TYR A 89 -3.21 -1.58 -11.57
C TYR A 89 -2.08 -0.97 -12.40
N GLU A 90 -1.96 0.36 -12.44
CA GLU A 90 -0.88 1.05 -13.15
C GLU A 90 0.51 0.65 -12.62
N PHE A 91 0.64 0.48 -11.30
CA PHE A 91 1.88 -0.02 -10.71
C PHE A 91 2.20 -1.45 -11.15
N LEU A 92 1.22 -2.36 -11.08
CA LEU A 92 1.42 -3.76 -11.51
C LEU A 92 1.73 -3.84 -13.01
N GLU A 93 1.09 -3.01 -13.83
CA GLU A 93 1.37 -2.94 -15.26
C GLU A 93 2.81 -2.45 -15.53
N ASN A 94 3.28 -1.44 -14.80
CA ASN A 94 4.67 -0.99 -14.89
C ASN A 94 5.65 -2.10 -14.48
N VAL A 95 5.35 -2.81 -13.40
CA VAL A 95 6.13 -3.96 -12.92
C VAL A 95 6.19 -5.07 -13.98
N VAL A 96 5.07 -5.42 -14.62
CA VAL A 96 5.03 -6.47 -15.65
C VAL A 96 5.75 -6.09 -16.94
N ARG A 97 5.80 -4.79 -17.28
CA ARG A 97 6.51 -4.28 -18.48
C ARG A 97 8.04 -4.23 -18.32
N GLU A 98 8.56 -4.35 -17.10
CA GLU A 98 9.99 -4.25 -16.74
C GLU A 98 10.72 -5.61 -16.66
#